data_AF-A0A7X9PFV3-F1
#
_entry.id   AF-A0A7X9PFV3-F1
#
_cell.length_a   1.000
_cell.length_b   1.000
_cell.length_c   1.000
_cell.angle_alpha   90.00
_cell.angle_beta   90.00
_cell.angle_gamma   90.00
#
_symmetry.space_group_name_H-M   'P 1'
#
loop_
_entity.id
_entity.type
_entity.pdbx_description
1 polymer ?
#
loop_
_entity_poly.entity_id
_entity_poly.type
_entity_poly.pdbx_seq_one_letter_code
_entity_poly.pdbx_strand_id
1 'polypeptide(L)' 'NFVLVGRGIYALAEWGYKKGTVKDVIEEIIKAAKKPLKRDEIIGKVLKVRQVKKSTIVINLNNYFTKSKSGTYSIKK' A
#
# COMPACT_ATOMS: atom_id res chain seq x y z
N ASN A 1 -10.17 18.83 8.29
CA ASN A 1 -9.38 18.34 7.12
C ASN A 1 -9.97 17.02 6.67
N PHE A 2 -10.29 16.85 5.38
CA PHE A 2 -10.94 15.64 4.85
C PHE A 2 -9.94 14.75 4.09
N VAL A 3 -10.12 13.43 4.16
CA VAL A 3 -9.25 12.43 3.53
C VAL A 3 -10.07 11.49 2.66
N LEU A 4 -9.67 11.32 1.39
CA LEU A 4 -10.29 10.34 0.50
C LEU A 4 -9.97 8.91 0.97
N VAL A 5 -10.96 8.23 1.51
CA VAL A 5 -10.84 6.86 2.03
C VAL A 5 -11.38 5.80 1.07
N GLY A 6 -12.12 6.21 0.04
CA GLY A 6 -12.67 5.35 -1.01
C GLY A 6 -13.08 6.15 -2.25
N ARG A 7 -13.62 5.51 -3.28
CA ARG A 7 -14.09 6.20 -4.51
C ARG A 7 -15.21 7.19 -4.17
N GLY A 8 -14.88 8.47 -4.05
CA GLY A 8 -15.82 9.54 -3.70
C GLY A 8 -16.17 9.65 -2.20
N ILE A 9 -15.53 8.86 -1.33
CA ILE A 9 -15.84 8.87 0.12
C ILE A 9 -14.72 9.59 0.86
N TYR A 10 -15.10 10.62 1.61
CA TYR A 10 -14.20 11.43 2.43
C TYR A 10 -14.50 11.20 3.92
N ALA A 11 -13.45 11.05 4.73
CA ALA A 11 -13.53 10.96 6.19
C ALA A 11 -12.81 12.13 6.86
N LEU A 12 -13.23 12.48 8.08
CA LEU A 12 -12.53 13.45 8.92
C LEU A 12 -11.16 12.89 9.34
N ALA A 13 -10.09 13.66 9.10
CA ALA A 13 -8.73 13.27 9.47
C ALA A 13 -8.59 13.00 10.99
N GLU A 14 -9.43 13.63 11.81
CA GLU A 14 -9.43 13.53 13.28
C GLU A 14 -9.87 12.16 13.79
N TRP A 15 -10.51 11.33 12.96
CA TRP A 15 -10.86 9.94 13.31
C TRP A 15 -9.68 8.97 13.20
N GLY A 16 -8.45 9.48 13.05
CA GLY A 16 -7.24 8.67 12.95
C GLY A 16 -6.99 8.07 11.56
N TYR A 17 -7.79 8.42 10.56
CA TYR A 17 -7.54 8.04 9.16
C TYR A 17 -6.34 8.82 8.62
N LYS A 18 -5.18 8.15 8.54
CA LYS A 18 -3.98 8.72 7.93
C LYS A 18 -4.24 9.07 6.46
N LYS A 19 -3.86 10.29 6.07
CA LYS A 19 -3.70 10.66 4.66
C LYS A 19 -2.70 9.70 4.04
N GLY A 20 -3.09 9.09 2.93
CA GLY A 20 -2.27 8.14 2.20
C GLY A 20 -3.15 7.22 1.38
N THR A 21 -2.70 6.92 0.18
CA THR A 21 -3.27 5.91 -0.72
C THR A 21 -2.74 4.53 -0.35
N VAL A 22 -3.25 3.48 -0.99
CA VAL A 22 -2.69 2.13 -0.84
C VAL A 22 -1.22 2.11 -1.28
N LYS A 23 -0.84 2.95 -2.26
CA LYS A 23 0.55 3.14 -2.70
C LYS A 23 1.43 3.64 -1.54
N ASP A 24 1.03 4.68 -0.83
CA ASP A 24 1.83 5.24 0.27
C ASP A 24 2.10 4.19 1.37
N VAL A 25 1.09 3.39 1.72
CA VAL A 25 1.23 2.29 2.69
C VAL A 25 2.20 1.22 2.18
N ILE A 26 2.13 0.85 0.90
CA ILE A 26 3.08 -0.11 0.32
C ILE A 26 4.51 0.46 0.33
N GLU A 27 4.68 1.75 0.00
CA GLU A 27 5.99 2.41 0.06
C GLU A 27 6.58 2.40 1.47
N GLU A 28 5.79 2.74 2.49
CA GLU A 28 6.24 2.68 3.89
C GLU A 28 6.64 1.25 4.28
N ILE A 29 5.85 0.25 3.89
CA ILE A 29 6.15 -1.16 4.16
C ILE A 29 7.47 -1.60 3.52
N ILE A 30 7.72 -1.22 2.28
CA ILE A 30 8.96 -1.57 1.56
C ILE A 30 10.16 -0.81 2.17
N LYS A 31 10.02 0.49 2.48
CA LYS A 31 11.06 1.30 3.14
C LYS A 31 11.42 0.74 4.52
N ALA A 32 10.40 0.42 5.33
CA ALA A 32 10.59 -0.10 6.68
C ALA A 32 11.21 -1.51 6.69
N ALA A 33 10.93 -2.33 5.67
CA ALA A 33 11.47 -3.68 5.61
C ALA A 33 12.99 -3.71 5.36
N LYS A 34 13.59 -2.66 4.78
CA LYS A 34 15.01 -2.59 4.37
C LYS A 34 15.48 -3.78 3.51
N LYS A 35 14.55 -4.59 3.00
CA LYS A 35 14.79 -5.80 2.21
C LYS A 35 13.69 -5.96 1.15
N PRO A 36 13.98 -6.60 0.02
CA PRO A 36 12.96 -6.91 -0.98
C PRO A 36 11.90 -7.86 -0.38
N LEU A 37 10.62 -7.50 -0.54
CA LEU A 37 9.49 -8.27 0.00
C LEU A 37 8.75 -9.03 -1.10
N LYS A 38 8.26 -10.23 -0.77
CA LYS A 38 7.36 -10.97 -1.68
C LYS A 38 5.96 -10.35 -1.70
N ARG A 39 5.22 -10.65 -2.77
CA ARG A 39 3.82 -10.20 -2.96
C ARG A 39 2.93 -10.47 -1.74
N ASP A 40 2.90 -11.71 -1.26
CA ASP A 40 2.04 -12.11 -0.15
C ASP A 40 2.44 -11.46 1.19
N GLU A 41 3.73 -11.24 1.41
CA GLU A 41 4.20 -10.50 2.59
C GLU A 41 3.70 -9.05 2.58
N ILE A 42 3.75 -8.39 1.42
CA ILE A 42 3.24 -7.03 1.27
C ILE A 42 1.72 -7.02 1.47
N ILE A 43 0.99 -7.94 0.84
CA ILE A 43 -0.47 -8.05 1.01
C ILE A 43 -0.82 -8.22 2.49
N GLY A 44 -0.17 -9.15 3.19
CA GLY A 44 -0.41 -9.38 4.61
C GLY A 44 -0.11 -8.15 5.47
N LYS A 45 1.00 -7.45 5.21
CA LYS A 45 1.35 -6.22 5.94
C LYS A 45 0.39 -5.07 5.64
N VAL A 46 -0.03 -4.88 4.39
CA VAL A 46 -1.00 -3.84 4.03
C VAL A 46 -2.36 -4.12 4.67
N LEU A 47 -2.84 -5.36 4.65
CA LEU A 47 -4.12 -5.73 5.26
C LEU A 47 -4.15 -5.55 6.79
N LYS A 48 -2.99 -5.64 7.46
CA LYS A 48 -2.86 -5.31 8.89
C LYS A 48 -2.99 -3.82 9.18
N VAL A 49 -2.64 -2.97 8.22
CA VAL A 49 -2.62 -1.50 8.38
C VAL A 49 -3.90 -0.87 7.84
N ARG A 50 -4.47 -1.43 6.76
CA ARG A 50 -5.64 -0.87 6.08
C ARG A 50 -6.58 -1.96 5.58
N GLN A 51 -7.87 -1.78 5.86
CA GLN A 51 -8.92 -2.64 5.33
C GLN A 51 -9.18 -2.29 3.86
N VAL A 52 -8.54 -3.02 2.94
CA VAL A 52 -8.73 -2.91 1.49
C VAL A 52 -8.83 -4.30 0.86
N LYS A 53 -9.37 -4.38 -0.36
CA LYS A 53 -9.39 -5.66 -1.10
C LYS A 53 -7.97 -6.03 -1.54
N LYS A 54 -7.64 -7.32 -1.49
CA LYS A 54 -6.38 -7.88 -2.02
C LYS A 54 -6.12 -7.43 -3.46
N SER A 55 -7.16 -7.41 -4.29
CA SER A 55 -7.08 -6.94 -5.68
C SER A 55 -6.59 -5.50 -5.79
N THR A 56 -7.05 -4.60 -4.92
CA THR A 56 -6.59 -3.20 -4.88
C THR A 56 -5.10 -3.10 -4.59
N ILE A 57 -4.59 -3.90 -3.66
CA ILE A 57 -3.15 -3.96 -3.33
C ILE A 57 -2.36 -4.44 -4.54
N VAL A 58 -2.83 -5.50 -5.20
CA VAL A 58 -2.21 -6.07 -6.40
C VAL A 58 -2.15 -5.07 -7.55
N ILE A 59 -3.24 -4.35 -7.81
CA ILE A 59 -3.29 -3.32 -8.85
C ILE A 59 -2.28 -2.22 -8.56
N ASN A 60 -2.18 -1.77 -7.31
CA ASN A 60 -1.18 -0.77 -6.91
C ASN A 60 0.25 -1.29 -7.08
N LEU A 61 0.52 -2.54 -6.70
CA LEU A 61 1.81 -3.19 -6.89
C LEU A 61 2.23 -3.24 -8.37
N ASN A 62 1.30 -3.52 -9.28
CA ASN A 62 1.58 -3.59 -10.71
C ASN A 62 1.75 -2.20 -11.35
N ASN A 63 1.01 -1.19 -10.89
CA ASN A 63 1.03 0.14 -11.50
C ASN A 63 2.21 1.01 -11.02
N TYR A 64 2.64 0.86 -9.76
CA TYR A 64 3.55 1.82 -9.13
C TYR A 64 4.89 1.23 -8.67
N PHE A 65 5.05 -0.10 -8.64
CA PHE A 65 6.24 -0.76 -8.09
C PHE A 65 6.90 -1.68 -9.11
N THR A 66 8.19 -1.94 -8.92
CA THR A 66 8.95 -2.82 -9.81
C THR A 66 9.03 -4.22 -9.22
N LYS A 67 8.64 -5.22 -10.01
CA LYS A 67 8.77 -6.64 -9.66
C LYS A 67 10.10 -7.19 -10.20
N SER A 68 10.89 -7.81 -9.32
CA SER A 68 12.11 -8.54 -9.70
C SER A 68 11.78 -9.91 -10.30
N LYS A 69 12.73 -10.52 -11.04
CA LYS A 69 12.62 -11.89 -11.56
C LYS A 69 12.35 -12.92 -10.45
N SER A 70 12.82 -12.65 -9.23
CA SER A 70 12.58 -13.48 -8.04
C SER A 70 11.18 -13.30 -7.40
N GLY A 71 10.33 -12.44 -7.95
CA GLY A 71 8.97 -12.20 -7.44
C GLY A 71 8.87 -11.23 -6.27
N THR A 72 9.96 -10.54 -5.93
CA THR A 72 9.97 -9.49 -4.90
C THR A 72 9.69 -8.11 -5.49
N TYR A 73 9.17 -7.20 -4.67
CA TYR A 73 8.85 -5.83 -5.09
C TYR A 73 9.79 -4.80 -4.45
N SER A 74 10.10 -3.77 -5.23
CA SER A 74 10.92 -2.62 -4.86
C SER A 74 10.26 -1.32 -5.32
N ILE A 75 10.65 -0.19 -4.71
CA ILE A 75 10.20 1.14 -5.12
C ILE A 75 10.82 1.49 -6.48
N LYS A 76 9.99 1.96 -7.41
CA LYS A 76 10.44 2.47 -8.71
C LYS A 76 11.15 3.81 -8.46
N LYS A 77 12.42 3.93 -8.87
CA LYS A 77 13.12 5.22 -8.88
C LYS A 77 12.47 6.17 -9.88
#